data_AF-A0A414NY91-F1
#
_entry.id   AF-A0A414NY91-F1
#
_cell.length_a   1.000
_cell.length_b   1.000
_cell.length_c   1.000
_cell.angle_alpha   90.00
_cell.angle_beta   90.00
_cell.angle_gamma   90.00
#
_symmetry.space_group_name_H-M   'P 1'
#
loop_
_entity.id
_entity.type
_entity.pdbx_description
1 polymer ?
#
loop_
_entity_poly.entity_id
_entity_poly.type
_entity_poly.pdbx_seq_one_letter_code
_entity_poly.pdbx_strand_id
1 'polypeptide(L)'
;MFGIGVPELVLILIIGLIVFGPGKLPEMGRTLGKGIREFRKASNALSQAINAPENPPQPPAAAPKPQAVEQNATPAAAAPQSPAKPQPETAKAPEAKAPEAPAYEAPTQESVRQQIAETKAKQESAGKENKAV
;
A
#
# COMPACT_ATOMS: atom_id res chain seq x y z
N MET A 1 14.99 28.68 28.62
CA MET A 1 13.96 27.68 28.97
C MET A 1 14.24 26.44 28.13
N PHE A 2 14.42 25.29 28.80
CA PHE A 2 14.84 23.99 28.26
C PHE A 2 16.22 23.96 27.58
N GLY A 3 17.28 23.99 28.41
CA GLY A 3 18.64 23.64 28.01
C GLY A 3 18.81 22.13 27.84
N ILE A 4 17.97 21.50 27.01
CA ILE A 4 18.07 20.08 26.69
C ILE A 4 19.18 19.95 25.65
N GLY A 5 20.34 19.51 26.09
CA GLY A 5 21.45 19.21 25.20
C GLY A 5 21.23 17.89 24.48
N VAL A 6 22.17 17.60 23.57
CA VAL A 6 22.28 16.28 22.94
C VAL A 6 22.40 15.17 23.99
N PRO A 7 23.16 15.30 25.10
CA PRO A 7 23.26 14.25 26.11
C PRO A 7 21.91 13.86 26.75
N GLU A 8 21.09 14.84 27.09
CA GLU A 8 19.78 14.64 27.71
C GLU A 8 18.81 13.96 26.72
N LEU A 9 18.85 14.34 25.43
CA LEU A 9 18.06 13.63 24.41
C LEU A 9 18.49 12.17 24.25
N VAL A 10 19.80 11.89 24.29
CA VAL A 10 20.31 10.51 24.18
C VAL A 10 19.85 9.67 25.37
N LEU A 11 19.83 10.23 26.59
CA LEU A 11 19.32 9.53 27.78
C LEU A 11 17.85 9.16 27.64
N ILE A 12 17.01 10.10 27.19
CA ILE A 12 15.58 9.86 26.92
C ILE A 12 15.41 8.81 25.82
N LEU A 13 16.23 8.88 24.77
CA LEU A 13 16.23 7.91 23.68
C LEU A 13 16.57 6.51 24.19
N ILE A 14 17.57 6.35 25.06
CA ILE A 14 17.90 5.05 25.67
C ILE A 14 16.71 4.46 26.44
N ILE A 15 16.04 5.28 27.25
CA ILE A 15 14.87 4.81 28.01
C ILE A 15 13.75 4.41 27.04
N GLY A 16 13.49 5.22 26.02
CA GLY A 16 12.53 4.90 24.97
C GLY A 16 12.90 3.63 24.19
N LEU A 17 14.19 3.41 23.92
CA LEU A 17 14.70 2.20 23.25
C LEU A 17 14.57 0.95 24.11
N ILE A 18 14.63 1.05 25.44
CA ILE A 18 14.36 -0.08 26.33
C ILE A 18 12.87 -0.42 26.33
N VAL A 19 12.00 0.59 26.38
CA VAL A 19 10.55 0.39 26.39
C VAL A 19 10.03 -0.13 25.05
N PHE A 20 10.42 0.52 23.96
CA PHE A 20 9.93 0.20 22.61
C PHE A 20 10.82 -0.79 21.86
N GLY A 21 12.13 -0.83 22.15
CA GLY A 21 13.11 -1.64 21.43
C GLY A 21 13.82 -0.87 20.29
N PRO A 22 15.12 -1.14 20.02
CA PRO A 22 15.87 -0.49 18.95
C PRO A 22 15.40 -0.83 17.54
N GLY A 23 14.67 -1.94 17.37
CA GLY A 23 14.04 -2.30 16.10
C GLY A 23 12.72 -1.57 15.84
N LYS A 24 11.96 -1.22 16.89
CA LYS A 24 10.60 -0.70 16.74
C LYS A 24 10.55 0.79 16.39
N LEU A 25 11.46 1.60 16.92
CA LEU A 25 11.56 3.01 16.53
C LEU A 25 11.81 3.20 15.01
N PRO A 26 12.80 2.55 14.37
CA PRO A 26 13.00 2.69 12.93
C PRO A 26 11.89 2.05 12.11
N GLU A 27 11.28 0.96 12.59
CA GLU A 27 10.12 0.34 11.95
C GLU A 27 8.91 1.29 11.92
N MET A 28 8.54 1.87 13.07
CA MET A 28 7.47 2.87 13.16
C MET A 28 7.81 4.14 12.37
N GLY A 29 9.06 4.62 12.45
CA GLY A 29 9.53 5.79 11.71
C GLY A 29 9.44 5.61 10.19
N ARG A 30 9.74 4.41 9.66
CA ARG A 30 9.58 4.10 8.23
C ARG A 30 8.11 4.13 7.80
N THR A 31 7.22 3.58 8.61
CA THR A 31 5.78 3.53 8.30
C THR A 31 5.15 4.92 8.37
N LEU A 32 5.41 5.67 9.45
CA LEU A 32 4.99 7.06 9.61
C LEU A 32 5.60 7.96 8.53
N GLY A 33 6.88 7.76 8.19
CA GLY A 33 7.58 8.53 7.17
C GLY A 33 6.96 8.38 5.77
N LYS A 34 6.53 7.17 5.41
CA LYS A 34 5.77 6.94 4.16
C LYS A 34 4.45 7.70 4.18
N GLY A 35 3.70 7.63 5.28
CA GLY A 35 2.42 8.36 5.44
C GLY A 35 2.60 9.88 5.33
N ILE A 36 3.60 10.45 6.02
CA ILE A 36 3.93 11.88 5.95
C ILE A 36 4.35 12.28 4.53
N ARG A 37 5.10 11.43 3.81
CA ARG A 37 5.53 11.71 2.44
C ARG A 37 4.35 11.77 1.46
N GLU A 38 3.44 10.80 1.53
CA GLU A 38 2.22 10.80 0.71
C GLU A 38 1.30 11.94 1.09
N PHE A 39 1.14 12.23 2.39
CA PHE A 39 0.38 13.39 2.87
C PHE A 39 0.94 14.69 2.31
N ARG A 40 2.26 14.92 2.42
CA ARG A 40 2.91 16.10 1.83
C ARG A 40 2.70 16.20 0.32
N LYS A 41 2.78 15.07 -0.41
CA LYS A 41 2.55 15.05 -1.85
C LYS A 41 1.12 15.44 -2.21
N ALA A 42 0.13 14.89 -1.51
CA ALA A 42 -1.27 15.23 -1.68
C ALA A 42 -1.57 16.69 -1.28
N SER A 43 -1.02 17.16 -0.16
CA SER A 43 -1.12 18.56 0.28
C SER A 43 -0.54 19.50 -0.77
N ASN A 44 0.64 19.20 -1.30
CA ASN A 44 1.27 20.02 -2.33
C ASN A 44 0.47 20.04 -3.63
N ALA A 45 -0.07 18.90 -4.06
CA ALA A 45 -0.93 18.83 -5.24
C ALA A 45 -2.21 19.65 -5.06
N LEU A 46 -2.84 19.56 -3.89
CA LEU A 46 -4.02 20.36 -3.54
C LEU A 46 -3.69 21.86 -3.50
N SER A 47 -2.58 22.24 -2.87
CA SER A 47 -2.11 23.62 -2.87
C SER A 47 -1.86 24.13 -4.29
N GLN A 48 -1.27 23.33 -5.17
CA GLN A 48 -1.08 23.70 -6.57
C GLN A 48 -2.40 23.83 -7.33
N ALA A 49 -3.36 22.92 -7.13
CA ALA A 49 -4.68 23.00 -7.77
C ALA A 49 -5.47 24.25 -7.34
N ILE A 50 -5.35 24.65 -6.06
CA ILE A 50 -6.03 25.85 -5.53
C ILE A 50 -5.35 27.15 -6.01
N ASN A 51 -4.03 27.14 -6.17
CA ASN A 51 -3.25 28.33 -6.54
C ASN A 51 -2.95 28.42 -8.06
N ALA A 52 -3.26 27.39 -8.85
CA ALA A 52 -3.10 27.43 -10.29
C ALA A 52 -4.23 28.27 -10.91
N PRO A 53 -3.93 29.39 -11.58
CA PRO A 53 -4.92 30.00 -12.46
C PRO A 53 -5.24 29.01 -13.59
N GLU A 54 -6.53 28.78 -13.85
CA GLU A 54 -7.06 27.95 -14.94
C GLU A 54 -6.30 28.23 -16.26
N ASN A 55 -5.25 27.46 -16.54
CA ASN A 55 -4.50 27.54 -17.79
C ASN A 55 -4.86 26.28 -18.59
N PRO A 56 -5.43 26.41 -19.79
CA PRO A 56 -5.84 25.25 -20.58
C PRO A 56 -4.63 24.36 -20.88
N PRO A 57 -4.86 23.04 -21.08
CA PRO A 57 -3.79 22.06 -21.22
C PRO A 57 -2.85 22.43 -22.37
N GLN A 58 -1.60 22.76 -22.05
CA GLN A 58 -0.53 22.83 -23.03
C GLN A 58 -0.23 21.41 -23.54
N PRO A 59 -0.27 21.17 -24.86
CA PRO A 59 0.16 19.92 -25.46
C PRO A 59 1.61 19.59 -25.04
N PRO A 60 1.96 18.29 -24.85
CA PRO A 60 3.33 17.89 -24.54
C PRO A 60 4.32 18.37 -25.62
N ALA A 61 5.02 19.46 -25.32
CA ALA A 61 6.16 19.88 -26.12
C ALA A 61 7.32 18.91 -25.84
N ALA A 62 7.65 18.12 -26.85
CA ALA A 62 8.95 17.51 -27.12
C ALA A 62 9.52 16.50 -26.08
N ALA A 63 9.35 15.23 -26.44
CA ALA A 63 10.29 14.11 -26.35
C ALA A 63 11.42 14.13 -25.28
N PRO A 64 11.56 13.08 -24.46
CA PRO A 64 12.76 12.85 -23.67
C PRO A 64 13.94 12.62 -24.61
N LYS A 65 14.97 13.47 -24.53
CA LYS A 65 16.28 13.19 -25.11
C LYS A 65 16.82 11.92 -24.44
N PRO A 66 17.12 10.85 -25.20
CA PRO A 66 17.84 9.70 -24.67
C PRO A 66 19.21 10.18 -24.20
N GLN A 67 19.43 10.29 -22.89
CA GLN A 67 20.78 10.33 -22.37
C GLN A 67 21.40 8.96 -22.65
N ALA A 68 22.32 8.98 -23.59
CA ALA A 68 23.17 7.88 -23.97
C ALA A 68 23.84 7.30 -22.72
N VAL A 69 23.81 5.97 -22.70
CA VAL A 69 24.71 5.06 -22.00
C VAL A 69 26.14 5.60 -21.93
N GLU A 70 26.70 5.73 -20.72
CA GLU A 70 28.14 5.59 -20.53
C GLU A 70 28.45 5.13 -19.11
N GLN A 71 29.35 4.13 -19.05
CA GLN A 71 30.19 3.79 -17.90
C GLN A 71 29.61 2.85 -16.84
N ASN A 72 29.61 1.56 -17.16
CA ASN A 72 30.31 0.55 -16.35
C ASN A 72 30.55 -0.72 -17.19
N ALA A 73 31.54 -0.66 -18.06
CA ALA A 73 32.19 -1.84 -18.61
C ALA A 73 33.51 -2.04 -17.87
N THR A 74 33.51 -2.92 -16.86
CA THR A 74 34.73 -3.60 -16.44
C THR A 74 34.61 -5.05 -16.93
N PRO A 75 35.34 -5.46 -17.97
CA PRO A 75 35.48 -6.85 -18.33
C PRO A 75 36.54 -7.46 -17.42
N ALA A 76 36.11 -8.16 -16.38
CA ALA A 76 36.99 -9.02 -15.59
C ALA A 76 36.40 -10.43 -15.56
N ALA A 77 37.11 -11.31 -16.25
CA ALA A 77 36.83 -12.71 -16.42
C ALA A 77 36.70 -13.45 -15.08
N ALA A 78 35.62 -14.21 -14.93
CA ALA A 78 35.57 -15.40 -14.09
C ALA A 78 34.49 -16.37 -14.62
N ALA A 79 34.96 -17.38 -15.34
CA ALA A 79 34.39 -18.72 -15.55
C ALA A 79 32.90 -18.88 -15.98
N PRO A 80 32.63 -19.37 -17.21
CA PRO A 80 31.33 -19.92 -17.56
C PRO A 80 31.07 -21.22 -16.78
N GLN A 81 30.14 -21.20 -15.82
CA GLN A 81 29.53 -22.40 -15.30
C GLN A 81 28.25 -22.70 -16.08
N SER A 82 28.31 -23.74 -16.88
CA SER A 82 27.19 -24.44 -17.52
C SER A 82 27.52 -25.93 -17.43
N PRO A 83 26.56 -26.86 -17.45
CA PRO A 83 25.23 -26.91 -16.83
C PRO A 83 25.04 -28.22 -16.03
N ALA A 84 24.50 -28.16 -14.82
CA ALA A 84 24.10 -29.37 -14.09
C ALA A 84 22.65 -29.76 -14.45
N LYS A 85 22.56 -30.65 -15.45
CA LYS A 85 21.57 -31.71 -15.72
C LYS A 85 20.19 -31.66 -15.02
N PRO A 86 19.08 -31.74 -15.78
CA PRO A 86 17.74 -31.95 -15.24
C PRO A 86 17.59 -33.37 -14.69
N GLN A 87 17.13 -33.51 -13.45
CA GLN A 87 16.73 -34.78 -12.88
C GLN A 87 15.19 -34.82 -12.77
N PRO A 88 14.52 -35.63 -13.59
CA PRO A 88 13.12 -35.97 -13.40
C PRO A 88 13.05 -37.11 -12.36
N GLU A 89 12.48 -36.84 -11.19
CA GLU A 89 11.98 -37.91 -10.33
C GLU A 89 10.49 -37.68 -10.05
N THR A 90 9.72 -38.53 -10.72
CA THR A 90 8.33 -38.87 -10.45
C THR A 90 8.23 -39.61 -9.10
N ALA A 91 7.05 -39.50 -8.49
CA ALA A 91 6.53 -40.26 -7.34
C ALA A 91 7.02 -39.75 -5.96
N LYS A 92 6.17 -39.49 -4.96
CA LYS A 92 4.83 -40.00 -4.68
C LYS A 92 4.14 -39.05 -3.70
N ALA A 93 2.85 -38.83 -3.90
CA ALA A 93 1.94 -38.39 -2.86
C ALA A 93 1.97 -39.35 -1.66
N PRO A 94 1.81 -38.81 -0.44
CA PRO A 94 0.71 -39.27 0.39
C PRO A 94 -0.24 -38.12 0.73
N GLU A 95 -1.44 -38.26 0.19
CA GLU A 95 -2.72 -37.96 0.84
C GLU A 95 -2.64 -37.97 2.38
N ALA A 96 -2.97 -36.85 3.03
CA ALA A 96 -3.78 -36.81 4.24
C ALA A 96 -3.96 -35.36 4.78
N LYS A 97 -5.23 -35.03 5.00
CA LYS A 97 -5.78 -33.99 5.88
C LYS A 97 -6.04 -32.62 5.26
N ALA A 98 -7.15 -32.57 4.51
CA ALA A 98 -7.98 -31.38 4.37
C ALA A 98 -8.43 -30.90 5.77
N PRO A 99 -8.21 -29.62 6.14
CA PRO A 99 -8.99 -28.98 7.18
C PRO A 99 -10.38 -28.71 6.59
N GLU A 100 -11.42 -29.27 7.21
CA GLU A 100 -12.81 -28.89 6.99
C GLU A 100 -12.94 -27.36 7.11
N ALA A 101 -13.11 -26.69 5.98
CA ALA A 101 -13.60 -25.32 5.96
C ALA A 101 -15.05 -25.38 6.47
N PRO A 102 -15.46 -24.52 7.43
CA PRO A 102 -16.89 -24.35 7.68
C PRO A 102 -17.50 -23.93 6.35
N ALA A 103 -18.58 -24.63 5.95
CA ALA A 103 -19.32 -24.33 4.74
C ALA A 103 -19.78 -22.88 4.78
N TYR A 104 -19.01 -21.98 4.16
CA TYR A 104 -19.48 -20.64 3.85
C TYR A 104 -20.46 -20.80 2.69
N GLU A 105 -21.73 -20.93 3.03
CA GLU A 105 -22.80 -20.93 2.06
C GLU A 105 -22.91 -19.50 1.53
N ALA A 106 -22.36 -19.29 0.33
CA ALA A 106 -22.37 -17.99 -0.31
C ALA A 106 -23.82 -17.55 -0.54
N PRO A 107 -24.20 -16.31 -0.19
CA PRO A 107 -25.56 -15.84 -0.39
C PRO A 107 -25.90 -15.93 -1.88
N THR A 108 -26.94 -16.70 -2.21
CA THR A 108 -27.43 -16.84 -3.58
C THR A 108 -28.00 -15.50 -4.07
N GLN A 109 -27.90 -15.24 -5.37
CA GLN A 109 -28.36 -13.99 -5.98
C GLN A 109 -29.85 -13.70 -5.72
N GLU A 110 -30.65 -14.72 -5.41
CA GLU A 110 -32.05 -14.55 -5.05
C GLU A 110 -32.22 -13.80 -3.72
N SER A 111 -31.47 -14.18 -2.68
CA SER A 111 -31.54 -13.51 -1.38
C SER A 111 -31.07 -12.05 -1.46
N VAL A 112 -30.05 -11.76 -2.29
CA VAL A 112 -29.58 -10.38 -2.49
C VAL A 112 -30.65 -9.52 -3.17
N ARG A 113 -31.35 -10.08 -4.17
CA ARG A 113 -32.46 -9.38 -4.86
C ARG A 113 -33.64 -9.11 -3.93
N GLN A 114 -33.99 -10.07 -3.07
CA GLN A 114 -35.07 -9.90 -2.09
C GLN A 114 -34.72 -8.81 -1.07
N GLN A 115 -33.48 -8.78 -0.58
CA GLN A 115 -33.04 -7.79 0.40
C GLN A 115 -33.02 -6.36 -0.18
N ILE A 116 -32.64 -6.20 -1.44
CA ILE A 116 -32.71 -4.92 -2.15
C ILE A 116 -34.17 -4.48 -2.36
N ALA A 117 -35.05 -5.41 -2.75
CA ALA A 117 -36.46 -5.12 -2.97
C ALA A 117 -37.18 -4.72 -1.66
N GLU A 118 -36.92 -5.42 -0.56
CA GLU A 118 -37.46 -5.07 0.76
C GLU A 118 -36.93 -3.72 1.26
N THR A 119 -35.63 -3.43 1.07
CA THR A 119 -35.04 -2.15 1.47
C THR A 119 -35.62 -0.99 0.66
N LYS A 120 -35.85 -1.20 -0.65
CA LYS A 120 -36.48 -0.21 -1.52
C LYS A 120 -37.94 0.04 -1.14
N ALA A 121 -38.71 -1.02 -0.85
CA ALA A 121 -40.10 -0.88 -0.41
C ALA A 121 -40.21 -0.12 0.92
N LYS A 122 -39.30 -0.38 1.87
CA LYS A 122 -39.27 0.30 3.18
C LYS A 122 -38.85 1.77 3.10
N GLN A 123 -38.00 2.14 2.14
CA GLN A 123 -37.68 3.56 1.86
C GLN A 123 -38.85 4.28 1.19
N GLU A 124 -39.56 3.62 0.29
CA GLU A 124 -40.67 4.22 -0.46
C GLU A 124 -41.90 4.50 0.43
N SER A 125 -42.13 3.65 1.44
CA SER A 125 -43.15 3.90 2.47
C SER A 125 -42.75 5.00 3.45
N ALA A 126 -41.48 5.06 3.88
CA ALA A 126 -40.99 6.09 4.81
C ALA A 126 -40.91 7.49 4.16
N GLY A 127 -40.65 7.57 2.85
CA GLY A 127 -40.61 8.84 2.10
C GLY A 127 -41.98 9.50 1.89
N LYS A 128 -43.09 8.77 2.07
CA LYS A 128 -44.44 9.32 1.94
C LYS A 128 -44.97 9.96 3.21
N GLU A 129 -44.45 9.62 4.39
CA GLU A 129 -44.91 10.19 5.66
C GLU A 129 -44.32 11.58 5.92
N ASN A 130 -43.13 11.90 5.40
CA ASN A 130 -42.48 13.21 5.60
C ASN A 130 -42.87 14.30 4.56
N LYS A 131 -43.82 14.01 3.66
CA LYS A 131 -44.31 14.96 2.64
C LYS A 131 -45.76 15.43 2.89
N ALA A 132 -46.36 15.03 4.02
CA ALA A 132 -47.71 15.40 4.41
C ALA A 132 -47.80 16.24 5.70
N VAL A 133 -46.68 16.86 6.12
CA VAL A 133 -46.64 17.87 7.19
C VAL A 133 -46.04 19.16 6.63
#